data_AF-A0A9N8YP10-F1
#
_entry.id   AF-A0A9N8YP10-F1
#
_cell.length_a   1.000
_cell.length_b   1.000
_cell.length_c   1.000
_cell.angle_alpha   90.00
_cell.angle_beta   90.00
_cell.angle_gamma   90.00
#
_symmetry.space_group_name_H-M   'P 1'
#
loop_
_entity.id
_entity.type
_entity.pdbx_description
1 polymer ?
#
loop_
_entity_poly.entity_id
_entity_poly.type
_entity_poly.pdbx_seq_one_letter_code
_entity_poly.pdbx_strand_id
1 'polypeptide(L)'
;LHPGQFISSMWTKEWKTLLLRQWRSQRNLHTRIISEIMPTKESTLPTQPKVILKAVSPLPTYIQAWIHDFETNTPLGIINLDRKIFGSPIRKDLLQRVIVWQRDCLRQGTHSSKNRSEVRGTTRKWAAQKGRGKARVGTHRAPQFRGGGVAHGPKPRSHATDLPRKVQLFGLRSALATKFAQNQLVIVDNLKLKTHKTRDLLSILAETYDEIRSCIKKFAKSPCFNGR
;
A
#
# COMPACT_ATOMS: atom_id res chain seq x y z
N LEU A 1 -54.98 31.32 51.86
CA LEU A 1 -54.08 30.33 51.24
C LEU A 1 -53.68 30.84 49.85
N HIS A 2 -52.40 31.21 49.72
CA HIS A 2 -51.57 31.39 48.52
C HIS A 2 -52.09 32.16 47.27
N PRO A 3 -51.44 33.31 46.95
CA PRO A 3 -51.40 33.86 45.60
C PRO A 3 -50.26 33.19 44.81
N GLY A 4 -50.49 32.80 43.55
CA GLY A 4 -49.45 32.03 42.83
C GLY A 4 -49.75 31.75 41.37
N GLN A 5 -50.11 32.75 40.57
CA GLN A 5 -49.94 32.71 39.12
C GLN A 5 -49.63 34.12 38.63
N PHE A 6 -48.38 34.36 38.20
CA PHE A 6 -47.92 35.34 37.18
C PHE A 6 -46.43 35.73 37.31
N ILE A 7 -45.51 34.82 37.61
CA ILE A 7 -44.07 35.11 37.42
C ILE A 7 -43.38 33.83 36.97
N SER A 8 -43.12 33.66 35.66
CA SER A 8 -41.99 32.89 35.11
C SER A 8 -42.11 32.69 33.59
N SER A 9 -42.12 33.76 32.79
CA SER A 9 -41.86 33.62 31.34
C SER A 9 -41.15 34.80 30.67
N MET A 10 -40.84 35.87 31.39
CA MET A 10 -40.27 37.10 30.82
C MET A 10 -38.85 37.44 31.28
N TRP A 11 -38.07 36.44 31.77
CA TRP A 11 -36.74 36.71 32.36
C TRP A 11 -35.60 35.76 31.94
N THR A 12 -35.74 35.01 30.84
CA THR A 12 -34.70 34.06 30.41
C THR A 12 -34.22 34.19 28.96
N LYS A 13 -34.68 35.20 28.20
CA LYS A 13 -34.27 35.41 26.79
C LYS A 13 -33.37 36.62 26.52
N GLU A 14 -33.23 37.59 27.42
CA GLU A 14 -32.44 38.81 27.15
C GLU A 14 -31.01 38.80 27.73
N TRP A 15 -30.73 37.98 28.75
CA TRP A 15 -29.42 38.00 29.40
C TRP A 15 -28.34 37.25 28.59
N LYS A 16 -28.74 36.21 27.84
CA LYS A 16 -27.82 35.45 26.97
C LYS A 16 -27.35 36.27 25.77
N THR A 17 -28.17 37.19 25.25
CA THR A 17 -27.80 38.04 24.12
C THR A 17 -26.89 39.20 24.55
N LEU A 18 -27.08 39.76 25.74
CA LEU A 18 -26.22 40.81 26.29
C LEU A 18 -24.81 40.28 26.65
N LEU A 19 -24.71 39.12 27.31
CA LEU A 19 -23.42 38.52 27.67
C LEU A 19 -22.60 38.07 26.44
N LEU A 20 -23.23 37.55 25.38
CA LEU A 20 -22.51 37.20 24.15
C LEU A 20 -22.00 38.43 23.38
N ARG A 21 -22.72 39.56 23.48
CA ARG A 21 -22.34 40.83 22.82
C ARG A 21 -21.19 41.51 23.56
N GLN A 22 -21.21 41.48 24.91
CA GLN A 22 -20.11 41.95 25.77
C GLN A 22 -18.83 41.12 25.52
N TRP A 23 -18.95 39.79 25.38
CA TRP A 23 -17.80 38.89 25.19
C TRP A 23 -17.21 38.94 23.76
N ARG A 24 -18.00 39.28 22.74
CA ARG A 24 -17.51 39.53 21.37
C ARG A 24 -16.81 40.89 21.24
N SER A 25 -17.25 41.91 21.98
CA SER A 25 -16.61 43.23 22.00
C SER A 25 -15.20 43.19 22.62
N GLN A 26 -15.01 42.41 23.69
CA GLN A 26 -13.72 42.26 24.37
C GLN A 26 -12.67 41.48 23.55
N ARG A 27 -13.05 40.47 22.76
CA ARG A 27 -12.12 39.69 21.92
C ARG A 27 -11.54 40.46 20.73
N ASN A 28 -12.29 41.42 20.18
CA ASN A 28 -11.84 42.25 19.06
C ASN A 28 -10.89 43.38 19.47
N LEU A 29 -10.79 43.69 20.76
CA LEU A 29 -9.83 44.66 21.29
C LEU A 29 -8.46 44.03 21.52
N HIS A 30 -8.41 42.77 21.97
CA HIS A 30 -7.16 42.05 22.24
C HIS A 30 -6.36 41.72 20.95
N THR A 31 -7.03 41.43 19.83
CA THR A 31 -6.36 41.17 18.54
C THR A 31 -5.87 42.42 17.82
N ARG A 32 -6.46 43.59 18.09
CA ARG A 32 -6.02 44.88 17.49
C ARG A 32 -4.80 45.47 18.20
N ILE A 33 -4.74 45.35 19.52
CA ILE A 33 -3.61 45.85 20.33
C ILE A 33 -2.32 45.07 20.04
N ILE A 34 -2.40 43.77 19.77
CA ILE A 34 -1.22 42.95 19.44
C ILE A 34 -0.65 43.30 18.05
N SER A 35 -1.47 43.73 17.09
CA SER A 35 -1.00 44.16 15.77
C SER A 35 -0.41 45.57 15.73
N GLU A 36 -0.73 46.44 16.70
CA GLU A 36 -0.23 47.82 16.75
C GLU A 36 1.08 47.98 17.53
N ILE A 37 1.40 47.08 18.47
CA ILE A 37 2.58 47.19 19.35
C ILE A 37 3.86 46.57 18.75
N MET A 38 3.75 45.83 17.65
CA MET A 38 4.92 45.22 16.98
C MET A 38 4.95 45.62 15.50
N PRO A 39 5.59 46.74 15.13
CA PRO A 39 6.09 46.86 13.78
C PRO A 39 7.22 45.84 13.66
N THR A 40 6.92 44.64 13.17
CA THR A 40 7.96 43.76 12.64
C THR A 40 8.59 44.51 11.48
N LYS A 41 9.67 45.24 11.74
CA LYS A 41 10.59 45.68 10.71
C LYS A 41 11.03 44.40 10.01
N GLU A 42 10.40 44.11 8.88
CA GLU A 42 10.94 43.19 7.89
C GLU A 42 12.27 43.78 7.46
N SER A 43 13.35 43.36 8.11
CA SER A 43 14.67 43.48 7.55
C SER A 43 14.70 42.52 6.37
N THR A 44 14.31 43.02 5.19
CA THR A 44 14.61 42.43 3.90
C THR A 44 16.12 42.51 3.68
N LEU A 45 16.86 41.65 4.39
CA LEU A 45 18.18 41.27 3.92
C LEU A 45 17.96 40.59 2.56
N PRO A 46 18.65 41.02 1.49
CA PRO A 46 18.54 40.34 0.21
C PRO A 46 18.98 38.90 0.45
N THR A 47 18.02 37.98 0.45
CA THR A 47 18.29 36.55 0.47
C THR A 47 19.11 36.27 -0.76
N GLN A 48 20.44 36.12 -0.56
CA GLN A 48 21.37 35.72 -1.60
C GLN A 48 20.72 34.58 -2.39
N PRO A 49 20.69 34.63 -3.74
CA PRO A 49 20.14 33.52 -4.50
C PRO A 49 20.91 32.29 -4.03
N LYS A 50 20.20 31.33 -3.42
CA LYS A 50 20.82 30.10 -2.94
C LYS A 50 21.33 29.39 -4.19
N VAL A 51 22.59 29.64 -4.53
CA VAL A 51 23.28 28.96 -5.63
C VAL A 51 23.40 27.53 -5.17
N ILE A 52 22.41 26.72 -5.55
CA ILE A 52 22.48 25.28 -5.39
C ILE A 52 23.52 24.83 -6.41
N LEU A 53 24.80 24.88 -6.01
CA LEU A 53 25.86 24.18 -6.71
C LEU A 53 25.47 22.70 -6.70
N LYS A 54 24.84 22.23 -7.79
CA LYS A 54 24.63 20.81 -8.00
C LYS A 54 26.02 20.20 -8.11
N ALA A 55 26.47 19.53 -7.05
CA ALA A 55 27.68 18.73 -7.11
C ALA A 55 27.54 17.76 -8.29
N VAL A 56 28.28 18.03 -9.37
CA VAL A 56 28.36 17.12 -10.51
C VAL A 56 29.20 15.96 -10.00
N SER A 57 28.55 14.81 -9.75
CA SER A 57 29.28 13.61 -9.36
C SER A 57 30.38 13.34 -10.39
N PRO A 58 31.61 12.98 -9.96
CA PRO A 58 32.73 12.71 -10.87
C PRO A 58 32.57 11.39 -11.66
N LEU A 59 31.46 10.68 -11.43
CA LEU A 59 31.18 9.39 -12.07
C LEU A 59 30.44 9.61 -13.40
N PRO A 60 30.68 8.76 -14.40
CA PRO A 60 29.99 8.85 -15.68
C PRO A 60 28.48 8.77 -15.47
N THR A 61 27.74 9.57 -16.24
CA THR A 61 26.27 9.61 -16.18
C THR A 61 25.62 8.36 -16.77
N TYR A 62 26.38 7.59 -17.56
CA TYR A 62 25.94 6.38 -18.22
C TYR A 62 26.84 5.18 -17.89
N ILE A 63 26.31 3.98 -18.12
CA ILE A 63 27.02 2.69 -18.05
C ILE A 63 26.82 1.99 -19.39
N GLN A 64 27.84 1.29 -19.88
CA GLN A 64 27.78 0.56 -21.14
C GLN A 64 27.26 -0.87 -20.95
N ALA A 65 26.50 -1.36 -21.92
CA ALA A 65 26.02 -2.73 -21.96
C ALA A 65 26.01 -3.26 -23.40
N TRP A 66 26.20 -4.57 -23.56
CA TRP A 66 26.12 -5.22 -24.86
C TRP A 66 24.67 -5.38 -25.31
N ILE A 67 24.43 -5.08 -26.58
CA ILE A 67 23.22 -5.43 -27.30
C ILE A 67 23.45 -6.80 -27.92
N HIS A 68 22.57 -7.74 -27.62
CA HIS A 68 22.57 -9.08 -28.21
C HIS A 68 21.45 -9.23 -29.23
N ASP A 69 21.68 -10.06 -30.24
CA ASP A 69 20.61 -10.59 -31.09
C ASP A 69 19.78 -11.64 -30.33
N PHE A 70 18.48 -11.69 -30.59
CA PHE A 70 17.57 -12.58 -29.87
C PHE A 70 17.75 -14.06 -30.24
N GLU A 71 17.97 -14.35 -31.53
CA GLU A 71 18.04 -15.73 -32.02
C GLU A 71 19.38 -16.38 -31.71
N THR A 72 20.47 -15.65 -31.94
CA THR A 72 21.84 -16.20 -31.91
C THR A 72 22.65 -15.79 -30.68
N ASN A 73 22.16 -14.86 -29.85
CA ASN A 73 22.88 -14.25 -28.73
C ASN A 73 24.24 -13.64 -29.11
N THR A 74 24.41 -13.29 -30.38
CA THR A 74 25.61 -12.63 -30.88
C THR A 74 25.61 -11.16 -30.45
N PRO A 75 26.75 -10.60 -29.99
CA PRO A 75 26.83 -9.19 -29.65
C PRO A 75 26.81 -8.33 -30.92
N LEU A 76 25.80 -7.47 -31.05
CA LEU A 76 25.60 -6.56 -32.18
C LEU A 76 26.33 -5.22 -31.98
N GLY A 77 26.37 -4.74 -30.74
CA GLY A 77 26.93 -3.43 -30.42
C GLY A 77 26.87 -3.09 -28.93
N ILE A 78 27.24 -1.86 -28.60
CA ILE A 78 27.28 -1.35 -27.23
C ILE A 78 26.27 -0.21 -27.09
N ILE A 79 25.44 -0.23 -26.04
CA ILE A 79 24.51 0.84 -25.71
C ILE A 79 24.89 1.55 -24.41
N ASN A 80 24.65 2.85 -24.35
CA ASN A 80 24.80 3.67 -23.15
C ASN A 80 23.48 3.69 -22.36
N LEU A 81 23.50 3.16 -21.14
CA LEU A 81 22.37 3.11 -20.20
C LEU A 81 22.49 4.18 -19.12
N ASP A 82 21.38 4.74 -18.64
CA ASP A 82 21.41 5.70 -17.53
C ASP A 82 21.87 5.03 -16.22
N ARG A 83 22.95 5.57 -15.64
CA ARG A 83 23.52 5.12 -14.37
C ARG A 83 22.52 5.24 -13.22
N LYS A 84 21.57 6.18 -13.26
CA LYS A 84 20.56 6.34 -12.20
C LYS A 84 19.60 5.15 -12.10
N ILE A 85 19.42 4.40 -13.19
CA ILE A 85 18.50 3.25 -13.24
C ILE A 85 19.28 1.96 -13.00
N PHE A 86 20.34 1.73 -13.77
CA PHE A 86 21.09 0.46 -13.77
C PHE A 86 22.29 0.45 -12.81
N GLY A 87 22.76 1.61 -12.37
CA GLY A 87 23.84 1.78 -11.40
C GLY A 87 23.39 2.35 -10.05
N SER A 88 22.08 2.25 -9.74
CA SER A 88 21.54 2.68 -8.45
C SER A 88 22.07 1.81 -7.31
N PRO A 89 22.33 2.37 -6.10
CA PRO A 89 22.71 1.56 -4.95
C PRO A 89 21.65 0.50 -4.65
N ILE A 90 22.10 -0.73 -4.43
CA ILE A 90 21.24 -1.89 -4.20
C ILE A 90 20.69 -1.84 -2.77
N ARG A 91 19.38 -1.64 -2.64
CA ARG A 91 18.67 -1.52 -1.36
C ARG A 91 17.67 -2.65 -1.16
N LYS A 92 18.09 -3.67 -0.41
CA LYS A 92 17.30 -4.89 -0.12
C LYS A 92 16.02 -4.59 0.66
N ASP A 93 16.06 -3.59 1.54
CA ASP A 93 14.91 -3.14 2.34
C ASP A 93 13.75 -2.65 1.46
N LEU A 94 14.04 -1.81 0.47
CA LEU A 94 13.03 -1.27 -0.43
C LEU A 94 12.52 -2.33 -1.40
N LEU A 95 13.39 -3.22 -1.86
CA LEU A 95 13.00 -4.39 -2.66
C LEU A 95 11.99 -5.26 -1.91
N GLN A 96 12.28 -5.63 -0.67
CA GLN A 96 11.37 -6.44 0.15
C GLN A 96 10.01 -5.76 0.35
N ARG A 97 10.00 -4.44 0.64
CA ARG A 97 8.76 -3.68 0.80
C ARG A 97 7.90 -3.69 -0.46
N VAL A 98 8.50 -3.49 -1.64
CA VAL A 98 7.78 -3.54 -2.92
C VAL A 98 7.22 -4.94 -3.19
N ILE A 99 7.98 -5.99 -2.89
CA ILE A 99 7.53 -7.38 -3.08
C ILE A 99 6.34 -7.70 -2.17
N VAL A 100 6.42 -7.34 -0.88
CA VAL A 100 5.32 -7.55 0.07
C VAL A 100 4.08 -6.81 -0.38
N TRP A 101 4.22 -5.54 -0.76
CA TRP A 101 3.15 -4.72 -1.30
C TRP A 101 2.48 -5.36 -2.53
N GLN A 102 3.26 -5.79 -3.53
CA GLN A 102 2.72 -6.47 -4.71
C GLN A 102 1.94 -7.74 -4.34
N ARG A 103 2.49 -8.55 -3.43
CA ARG A 103 1.84 -9.79 -2.97
C ARG A 103 0.54 -9.50 -2.21
N ASP A 104 0.51 -8.45 -1.40
CA ASP A 104 -0.67 -8.02 -0.66
C ASP A 104 -1.78 -7.54 -1.60
N CYS A 105 -1.45 -6.76 -2.63
CA CYS A 105 -2.39 -6.32 -3.66
C CYS A 105 -2.96 -7.47 -4.51
N LEU A 106 -2.16 -8.52 -4.77
CA LEU A 106 -2.59 -9.69 -5.55
C LEU A 106 -3.56 -10.62 -4.77
N ARG A 107 -3.67 -10.47 -3.44
CA ARG A 107 -4.54 -11.33 -2.62
C ARG A 107 -6.01 -10.93 -2.80
N GLN A 108 -6.83 -11.91 -3.20
CA GLN A 108 -8.28 -11.72 -3.38
C GLN A 108 -9.08 -11.67 -2.07
N GLY A 109 -8.64 -12.37 -1.03
CA GLY A 109 -9.30 -12.33 0.29
C GLY A 109 -10.70 -12.95 0.34
N THR A 110 -11.05 -13.92 -0.52
CA THR A 110 -12.40 -14.52 -0.64
C THR A 110 -12.79 -15.49 0.48
N HIS A 111 -11.89 -15.76 1.43
CA HIS A 111 -12.18 -16.56 2.61
C HIS A 111 -13.35 -16.00 3.43
N SER A 112 -14.39 -16.81 3.62
CA SER A 112 -15.59 -16.47 4.38
C SER A 112 -16.04 -17.64 5.24
N SER A 113 -16.24 -17.38 6.52
CA SER A 113 -16.83 -18.30 7.48
C SER A 113 -18.21 -17.82 7.90
N LYS A 114 -19.09 -18.74 8.28
CA LYS A 114 -20.44 -18.37 8.75
C LYS A 114 -20.37 -17.94 10.22
N ASN A 115 -20.78 -16.71 10.50
CA ASN A 115 -20.97 -16.22 11.85
C ASN A 115 -22.21 -16.85 12.47
N ARG A 116 -22.36 -16.80 13.81
CA ARG A 116 -23.56 -17.33 14.50
C ARG A 116 -24.89 -16.79 13.97
N SER A 117 -24.89 -15.58 13.40
CA SER A 117 -26.06 -14.94 12.79
C SER A 117 -26.43 -15.52 11.43
N GLU A 118 -25.44 -15.97 10.67
CA GLU A 118 -25.56 -16.48 9.30
C GLU A 118 -25.77 -18.00 9.24
N VAL A 119 -25.41 -18.71 10.31
CA VAL A 119 -25.72 -20.14 10.44
C VAL A 119 -27.23 -20.32 10.53
N ARG A 120 -27.75 -21.27 9.72
CA ARG A 120 -29.16 -21.64 9.70
C ARG A 120 -29.56 -22.27 11.03
N GLY A 121 -30.60 -21.74 11.67
CA GLY A 121 -31.14 -22.27 12.92
C GLY A 121 -31.99 -21.25 13.66
N THR A 122 -32.67 -21.68 14.73
CA THR A 122 -33.56 -20.81 15.50
C THR A 122 -32.80 -19.81 16.38
N THR A 123 -33.32 -18.59 16.47
CA THR A 123 -32.88 -17.58 17.45
C THR A 123 -33.55 -17.78 18.81
N ARG A 124 -34.58 -18.63 18.89
CA ARG A 124 -35.25 -18.97 20.15
C ARG A 124 -34.25 -19.55 21.14
N LYS A 125 -34.39 -19.19 22.40
CA LYS A 125 -33.64 -19.80 23.49
C LYS A 125 -33.85 -21.32 23.48
N TRP A 126 -32.76 -22.07 23.50
CA TRP A 126 -32.77 -23.54 23.39
C TRP A 126 -33.35 -24.25 24.62
N ALA A 127 -33.17 -23.65 25.80
CA ALA A 127 -33.57 -24.22 27.08
C ALA A 127 -34.13 -23.13 28.01
N ALA A 128 -34.94 -23.53 28.99
CA ALA A 128 -35.35 -22.64 30.07
C ALA A 128 -34.12 -22.08 30.83
N GLN A 129 -34.26 -20.88 31.40
CA GLN A 129 -33.15 -20.18 32.07
C GLN A 129 -32.66 -20.90 33.34
N LYS A 130 -33.55 -21.66 33.99
CA LYS A 130 -33.31 -22.47 35.20
C LYS A 130 -34.17 -23.75 35.14
N GLY A 131 -33.96 -24.70 36.05
CA GLY A 131 -34.79 -25.90 36.20
C GLY A 131 -34.41 -27.10 35.31
N ARG A 132 -33.33 -27.01 34.51
CA ARG A 132 -32.89 -28.08 33.58
C ARG A 132 -31.73 -28.95 34.09
N GLY A 133 -31.07 -28.57 35.19
CA GLY A 133 -29.88 -29.28 35.69
C GLY A 133 -28.66 -29.27 34.76
N LYS A 134 -28.65 -28.42 33.72
CA LYS A 134 -27.57 -28.27 32.75
C LYS A 134 -27.08 -26.81 32.71
N ALA A 135 -25.92 -26.59 32.08
CA ALA A 135 -25.37 -25.25 31.86
C ALA A 135 -26.38 -24.32 31.16
N ARG A 136 -26.27 -23.00 31.42
CA ARG A 136 -27.15 -21.99 30.82
C ARG A 136 -26.83 -21.84 29.33
N VAL A 137 -27.87 -21.90 28.49
CA VAL A 137 -27.73 -21.83 27.03
C VAL A 137 -28.64 -20.75 26.44
N GLY A 138 -28.11 -20.04 25.45
CA GLY A 138 -28.86 -19.14 24.58
C GLY A 138 -29.40 -19.87 23.36
N THR A 139 -28.92 -19.49 22.17
CA THR A 139 -29.20 -20.17 20.89
C THR A 139 -28.28 -21.37 20.68
N HIS A 140 -28.76 -22.39 19.94
CA HIS A 140 -27.95 -23.52 19.50
C HIS A 140 -26.91 -23.14 18.44
N ARG A 141 -27.03 -21.96 17.81
CA ARG A 141 -26.07 -21.45 16.80
C ARG A 141 -24.78 -20.90 17.39
N ALA A 142 -24.63 -20.92 18.72
CA ALA A 142 -23.48 -20.38 19.41
C ALA A 142 -22.21 -21.21 19.13
N PRO A 143 -21.01 -20.59 19.08
CA PRO A 143 -19.78 -21.24 18.61
C PRO A 143 -19.32 -22.43 19.46
N GLN A 144 -19.73 -22.49 20.72
CA GLN A 144 -19.41 -23.62 21.60
C GLN A 144 -20.15 -24.93 21.24
N PHE A 145 -21.21 -24.86 20.42
CA PHE A 145 -21.95 -26.04 19.98
C PHE A 145 -21.44 -26.55 18.64
N ARG A 146 -21.53 -27.88 18.45
CA ARG A 146 -21.30 -28.51 17.14
C ARG A 146 -22.33 -27.99 16.13
N GLY A 147 -21.85 -27.61 14.95
CA GLY A 147 -22.69 -26.98 13.91
C GLY A 147 -23.08 -25.52 14.21
N GLY A 148 -22.52 -24.91 15.26
CA GLY A 148 -22.62 -23.48 15.52
C GLY A 148 -21.78 -22.63 14.56
N GLY A 149 -21.92 -21.30 14.65
CA GLY A 149 -21.10 -20.37 13.86
C GLY A 149 -19.65 -20.32 14.34
N VAL A 150 -18.73 -19.89 13.46
CA VAL A 150 -17.32 -19.72 13.82
C VAL A 150 -17.13 -18.39 14.55
N ALA A 151 -16.50 -18.41 15.72
CA ALA A 151 -16.12 -17.19 16.46
C ALA A 151 -14.83 -16.62 15.87
N HIS A 152 -14.80 -15.31 15.60
CA HIS A 152 -13.65 -14.61 14.98
C HIS A 152 -13.13 -15.28 13.70
N GLY A 153 -14.02 -15.93 12.96
CA GLY A 153 -13.67 -16.55 11.70
C GLY A 153 -13.40 -15.50 10.60
N PRO A 154 -12.70 -15.90 9.53
CA PRO A 154 -12.39 -14.99 8.44
C PRO A 154 -13.65 -14.47 7.75
N LYS A 155 -13.57 -13.20 7.34
CA LYS A 155 -14.57 -12.54 6.50
C LYS A 155 -13.89 -11.95 5.27
N PRO A 156 -14.59 -11.89 4.12
CA PRO A 156 -14.04 -11.30 2.92
C PRO A 156 -13.57 -9.88 3.19
N ARG A 157 -12.31 -9.60 2.87
CA ARG A 157 -11.68 -8.30 3.08
C ARG A 157 -10.60 -8.08 2.04
N SER A 158 -10.31 -6.81 1.75
CA SER A 158 -9.11 -6.46 1.01
C SER A 158 -7.86 -6.67 1.88
N HIS A 159 -6.80 -7.17 1.27
CA HIS A 159 -5.46 -7.26 1.86
C HIS A 159 -4.51 -6.20 1.29
N ALA A 160 -4.96 -5.37 0.35
CA ALA A 160 -4.12 -4.38 -0.30
C ALA A 160 -3.54 -3.40 0.72
N THR A 161 -2.23 -3.19 0.62
CA THR A 161 -1.49 -2.18 1.39
C THR A 161 -1.07 -1.05 0.46
N ASP A 162 -0.89 0.16 0.99
CA ASP A 162 -0.42 1.31 0.21
C ASP A 162 1.08 1.51 0.37
N LEU A 163 1.75 1.90 -0.72
CA LEU A 163 3.18 2.20 -0.73
C LEU A 163 3.45 3.48 -1.55
N PRO A 164 4.24 4.44 -1.05
CA PRO A 164 4.52 5.68 -1.78
C PRO A 164 5.15 5.42 -3.15
N ARG A 165 4.70 6.14 -4.19
CA ARG A 165 5.18 5.97 -5.57
C ARG A 165 6.71 6.08 -5.72
N LYS A 166 7.34 6.99 -4.97
CA LYS A 166 8.80 7.16 -4.97
C LYS A 166 9.52 5.89 -4.49
N VAL A 167 8.95 5.20 -3.50
CA VAL A 167 9.50 3.95 -2.97
C VAL A 167 9.34 2.82 -3.99
N GLN A 168 8.19 2.72 -4.65
CA GLN A 168 7.96 1.74 -5.72
C GLN A 168 8.98 1.89 -6.85
N LEU A 169 9.16 3.12 -7.36
CA LEU A 169 10.11 3.43 -8.43
C LEU A 169 11.55 3.14 -8.01
N PHE A 170 11.92 3.47 -6.77
CA PHE A 170 13.25 3.17 -6.27
C PHE A 170 13.49 1.66 -6.15
N GLY A 171 12.51 0.91 -5.65
CA GLY A 171 12.59 -0.56 -5.59
C GLY A 171 12.81 -1.18 -6.98
N LEU A 172 12.10 -0.69 -7.99
CA LEU A 172 12.27 -1.13 -9.38
C LEU A 172 13.68 -0.83 -9.92
N ARG A 173 14.20 0.39 -9.69
CA ARG A 173 15.57 0.74 -10.06
C ARG A 173 16.59 -0.16 -9.37
N SER A 174 16.42 -0.40 -8.07
CA SER A 174 17.28 -1.32 -7.31
C SER A 174 17.22 -2.75 -7.85
N ALA A 175 16.06 -3.21 -8.34
CA ALA A 175 15.91 -4.55 -8.92
C ALA A 175 16.69 -4.67 -10.23
N LEU A 176 16.53 -3.69 -11.13
CA LEU A 176 17.25 -3.63 -12.41
C LEU A 176 18.76 -3.53 -12.18
N ALA A 177 19.20 -2.67 -11.26
CA ALA A 177 20.61 -2.54 -10.91
C ALA A 177 21.20 -3.84 -10.36
N THR A 178 20.43 -4.58 -9.55
CA THR A 178 20.86 -5.89 -9.03
C THR A 178 21.04 -6.90 -10.16
N LYS A 179 20.09 -6.97 -11.10
CA LYS A 179 20.15 -7.89 -12.24
C LYS A 179 21.29 -7.55 -13.20
N PHE A 180 21.53 -6.26 -13.42
CA PHE A 180 22.66 -5.79 -14.20
C PHE A 180 24.00 -6.15 -13.54
N ALA A 181 24.15 -5.87 -12.23
CA ALA A 181 25.37 -6.19 -11.47
C ALA A 181 25.66 -7.71 -11.39
N GLN A 182 24.63 -8.55 -11.49
CA GLN A 182 24.75 -10.00 -11.51
C GLN A 182 24.96 -10.59 -12.92
N ASN A 183 25.06 -9.75 -13.97
CA ASN A 183 25.08 -10.18 -15.38
C ASN A 183 23.89 -11.06 -15.79
N GLN A 184 22.75 -10.91 -15.11
CA GLN A 184 21.51 -11.64 -15.38
C GLN A 184 20.52 -10.84 -16.25
N LEU A 185 20.90 -9.63 -16.65
CA LEU A 185 20.13 -8.77 -17.53
C LEU A 185 20.76 -8.80 -18.93
N VAL A 186 20.03 -9.32 -19.91
CA VAL A 186 20.42 -9.28 -21.32
C VAL A 186 19.57 -8.24 -22.03
N ILE A 187 20.23 -7.42 -22.84
CA ILE A 187 19.61 -6.35 -23.62
C ILE A 187 19.57 -6.82 -25.06
N VAL A 188 18.37 -6.82 -25.63
CA VAL A 188 18.11 -7.30 -26.97
C VAL A 188 17.57 -6.14 -27.79
N ASP A 189 18.04 -6.01 -29.03
CA ASP A 189 17.60 -4.95 -29.94
C ASP A 189 16.15 -5.16 -30.40
N ASN A 190 15.85 -6.36 -30.90
CA ASN A 190 14.57 -6.70 -31.49
C ASN A 190 14.09 -8.10 -31.07
N LEU A 191 12.83 -8.18 -30.63
CA LEU A 191 12.16 -9.44 -30.27
C LEU A 191 11.39 -10.02 -31.46
N LYS A 192 12.03 -10.14 -32.62
CA LYS A 192 11.41 -10.73 -33.82
C LYS A 192 11.66 -12.23 -33.82
N LEU A 193 10.57 -12.98 -33.91
CA LEU A 193 10.58 -14.44 -34.06
C LEU A 193 10.18 -14.78 -35.50
N LYS A 194 10.93 -15.66 -36.16
CA LYS A 194 10.55 -16.20 -37.48
C LYS A 194 9.24 -16.99 -37.43
N THR A 195 8.96 -17.66 -36.31
CA THR A 195 7.78 -18.50 -36.12
C THR A 195 7.15 -18.25 -34.74
N HIS A 196 5.81 -18.23 -34.65
CA HIS A 196 5.07 -18.13 -33.38
C HIS A 196 4.95 -19.47 -32.61
N LYS A 197 5.80 -20.46 -32.93
CA LYS A 197 5.78 -21.78 -32.28
C LYS A 197 6.53 -21.71 -30.96
N THR A 198 5.90 -22.19 -29.89
CA THR A 198 6.50 -22.25 -28.54
C THR A 198 7.74 -23.14 -28.49
N ARG A 199 7.79 -24.19 -29.33
CA ARG A 199 8.96 -25.09 -29.43
C ARG A 199 10.22 -24.35 -29.83
N ASP A 200 10.12 -23.46 -30.82
CA ASP A 200 11.26 -22.73 -31.38
C ASP A 200 11.75 -21.66 -30.38
N LEU A 201 10.83 -21.05 -29.61
CA LEU A 201 11.18 -20.15 -28.51
C LEU A 201 11.92 -20.90 -27.39
N LEU A 202 11.47 -22.11 -27.04
CA LEU A 202 12.12 -22.93 -26.02
C LEU A 202 13.55 -23.33 -26.41
N SER A 203 13.82 -23.66 -27.68
CA SER A 203 15.19 -23.96 -28.13
C SER A 203 16.09 -22.74 -28.01
N ILE A 204 15.64 -21.56 -28.45
CA ILE A 204 16.41 -20.31 -28.34
C ILE A 204 16.73 -20.02 -26.87
N LEU A 205 15.74 -20.05 -25.97
CA LEU A 205 15.96 -19.76 -24.55
C LEU A 205 16.87 -20.78 -23.84
N ALA A 206 16.82 -22.05 -24.26
CA ALA A 206 17.63 -23.11 -23.65
C ALA A 206 19.11 -23.02 -24.01
N GLU A 207 19.42 -22.53 -25.22
CA GLU A 207 20.79 -22.31 -25.69
C GLU A 207 21.41 -21.05 -25.08
N THR A 208 20.60 -20.02 -24.89
CA THR A 208 21.09 -18.66 -24.56
C THR A 208 21.16 -18.36 -23.07
N TYR A 209 20.37 -19.04 -22.22
CA TYR A 209 20.26 -18.69 -20.79
C TYR A 209 20.33 -19.91 -19.86
N ASP A 210 21.51 -20.17 -19.28
CA ASP A 210 21.73 -21.26 -18.30
C ASP A 210 20.84 -21.14 -17.05
N GLU A 211 20.55 -19.93 -16.59
CA GLU A 211 19.67 -19.72 -15.43
C GLU A 211 18.19 -19.97 -15.74
N ILE A 212 17.75 -19.63 -16.95
CA ILE A 212 16.38 -19.88 -17.41
C ILE A 212 16.17 -21.40 -17.57
N ARG A 213 17.22 -22.17 -17.92
CA ARG A 213 17.18 -23.64 -17.93
C ARG A 213 16.73 -24.24 -16.59
N SER A 214 17.17 -23.66 -15.46
CA SER A 214 16.73 -24.06 -14.11
C SER A 214 15.26 -23.71 -13.85
N CYS A 215 14.82 -22.51 -14.26
CA CYS A 215 13.44 -22.07 -14.12
C CYS A 215 12.46 -22.86 -15.01
N ILE A 216 12.83 -23.13 -16.27
CA ILE A 216 12.06 -23.97 -17.20
C ILE A 216 11.96 -25.40 -16.67
N LYS A 217 13.06 -25.99 -16.16
CA LYS A 217 13.03 -27.33 -15.53
C LYS A 217 12.11 -27.37 -14.29
N LYS A 218 12.07 -26.32 -13.48
CA LYS A 218 11.15 -26.19 -12.33
C LYS A 218 9.70 -25.99 -12.78
N PHE A 219 9.46 -25.19 -13.82
CA PHE A 219 8.14 -24.94 -14.38
C PHE A 219 7.55 -26.20 -15.04
N ALA A 220 8.35 -26.94 -15.83
CA ALA A 220 7.96 -28.21 -16.45
C ALA A 220 7.71 -29.35 -15.43
N LYS A 221 8.34 -29.31 -14.26
CA LYS A 221 8.06 -30.23 -13.14
C LYS A 221 6.88 -29.81 -12.27
N SER A 222 6.29 -28.65 -12.51
CA SER A 222 5.18 -28.17 -11.68
C SER A 222 3.90 -29.00 -11.96
N PRO A 223 3.14 -29.38 -10.91
CA PRO A 223 1.97 -30.25 -11.05
C PRO A 223 0.84 -29.63 -11.89
N CYS A 224 0.92 -28.32 -12.19
CA CYS A 224 0.00 -27.63 -13.09
C CYS A 224 0.21 -27.96 -14.57
N PHE A 225 1.38 -28.49 -14.98
CA PHE A 225 1.66 -28.84 -16.38
C PHE A 225 1.53 -30.34 -16.65
N ASN A 226 1.79 -31.20 -15.66
CA ASN A 226 1.65 -32.66 -15.75
C ASN A 226 0.24 -33.17 -15.36
N GLY A 227 -0.74 -32.26 -15.33
CA GLY A 227 -2.11 -32.51 -14.86
C GLY A 227 -3.16 -32.09 -15.87
N ARG A 228 -3.00 -32.49 -17.13
CA ARG A 228 -4.07 -32.71 -18.11
C ARG A 228 -3.53 -33.46 -19.32
#